data_AF-A0A519UFM3-F1
#
_entry.id   AF-A0A519UFM3-F1
#
_cell.length_a   1.000
_cell.length_b   1.000
_cell.length_c   1.000
_cell.angle_alpha   90.00
_cell.angle_beta   90.00
_cell.angle_gamma   90.00
#
_symmetry.space_group_name_H-M   'P 1'
#
loop_
_entity.id
_entity.type
_entity.pdbx_description
1 polymer ?
#
loop_
_entity_poly.entity_id
_entity_poly.type
_entity_poly.pdbx_seq_one_letter_code
_entity_poly.pdbx_strand_id
1 'polypeptide(L)'
;MSVYKKFLGQTAIYGLSTVFSRLFNFILTPIYTSVYQKGVYGIFTNMYANASLINAVLAFGMESTYFRYLNKFEDKKQEVYNNSFLAIAFISTLFLITGLVFSTPIASYLATNASEIADYKQYVSFFLWILFIDAICVIPFAKLRADGRPFKYSVAKFLNIGCFVGFNLIFIYVIPAIIKNDWMGASLFSWYRHQWIGYVFVS
;
A
#
# COMPACT_ATOMS: atom_id res chain seq x y z
N MET A 1 -8.77 -12.44 34.41
CA MET A 1 -7.77 -11.38 34.13
C MET A 1 -8.43 -10.03 34.33
N SER A 2 -7.82 -9.11 35.08
CA SER A 2 -8.43 -7.79 35.35
C SER A 2 -8.58 -6.97 34.08
N VAL A 3 -9.65 -6.17 34.01
CA VAL A 3 -9.96 -5.26 32.89
C VAL A 3 -8.75 -4.39 32.52
N TYR A 4 -7.99 -3.95 33.53
CA TYR A 4 -6.75 -3.18 33.36
C TYR A 4 -5.64 -3.95 32.64
N LYS A 5 -5.44 -5.24 32.93
CA LYS A 5 -4.46 -6.07 32.20
C LYS A 5 -4.87 -6.28 30.75
N LYS A 6 -6.18 -6.43 30.48
CA LYS A 6 -6.70 -6.58 29.12
C LYS A 6 -6.59 -5.27 28.33
N PHE A 7 -6.87 -4.13 28.96
CA PHE A 7 -6.68 -2.80 28.38
C PHE A 7 -5.20 -2.51 28.08
N LEU A 8 -4.31 -2.67 29.05
CA LEU A 8 -2.88 -2.44 28.86
C LEU A 8 -2.28 -3.35 27.78
N GLY A 9 -2.69 -4.63 27.74
CA GLY A 9 -2.26 -5.56 26.70
C GLY A 9 -2.74 -5.15 25.29
N GLN A 10 -3.99 -4.72 25.17
CA GLN A 10 -4.53 -4.23 23.89
C GLN A 10 -3.85 -2.92 23.47
N THR A 11 -3.78 -1.92 24.36
CA THR A 11 -3.12 -0.63 24.08
C THR A 11 -1.66 -0.81 23.71
N ALA A 12 -0.93 -1.71 24.38
CA ALA A 12 0.44 -2.05 24.01
C ALA A 12 0.49 -2.61 22.58
N ILE A 13 -0.33 -3.62 22.25
CA ILE A 13 -0.30 -4.26 20.93
C ILE A 13 -0.67 -3.28 19.80
N TYR A 14 -1.74 -2.50 19.95
CA TYR A 14 -2.15 -1.52 18.93
C TYR A 14 -1.20 -0.32 18.85
N GLY A 15 -0.71 0.16 20.00
CA GLY A 15 0.23 1.28 20.09
C GLY A 15 1.58 0.91 19.50
N LEU A 16 2.15 -0.23 19.90
CA LEU A 16 3.39 -0.75 19.32
C LEU A 16 3.23 -0.98 17.81
N SER A 17 2.15 -1.59 17.35
CA SER A 17 1.91 -1.80 15.91
C SER A 17 1.90 -0.48 15.12
N THR A 18 1.33 0.58 15.69
CA THR A 18 1.32 1.91 15.05
C THR A 18 2.70 2.56 15.07
N VAL A 19 3.43 2.46 16.18
CA VAL A 19 4.78 3.01 16.33
C VAL A 19 5.75 2.31 15.38
N PHE A 20 5.74 0.98 15.31
CA PHE A 20 6.58 0.22 14.38
C PHE A 20 6.30 0.59 12.92
N SER A 21 5.03 0.71 12.54
CA SER A 21 4.64 1.15 11.18
C SER A 21 5.25 2.52 10.81
N ARG A 22 5.33 3.45 11.77
CA ARG A 22 5.96 4.76 11.57
C ARG A 22 7.49 4.69 11.58
N LEU A 23 8.07 3.87 12.44
CA LEU A 23 9.52 3.66 12.52
C LEU A 23 10.08 3.10 11.20
N PHE A 24 9.37 2.17 10.54
CA PHE A 24 9.78 1.66 9.24
C PHE A 24 9.84 2.75 8.17
N ASN A 25 8.83 3.63 8.10
CA ASN A 25 8.85 4.78 7.19
C ASN A 25 10.00 5.75 7.51
N PHE A 26 10.25 6.00 8.79
CA PHE A 26 11.35 6.85 9.25
C PHE A 26 12.72 6.29 8.84
N ILE A 27 12.94 4.97 8.95
CA ILE A 27 14.21 4.32 8.58
C ILE A 27 14.38 4.22 7.06
N LEU A 28 13.30 4.00 6.31
CA LEU A 28 13.35 3.94 4.84
C LEU A 28 13.70 5.29 4.21
N THR A 29 13.32 6.40 4.85
CA THR A 29 13.57 7.75 4.32
C THR A 29 15.06 8.04 4.07
N PRO A 30 16.00 7.91 5.04
CA PRO A 30 17.42 8.13 4.79
C PRO A 30 18.02 7.12 3.81
N ILE A 31 17.49 5.89 3.75
CA ILE A 31 17.91 4.89 2.76
C ILE A 31 17.56 5.38 1.36
N TYR A 32 16.30 5.76 1.12
CA TYR A 32 15.86 6.24 -0.17
C TYR A 32 16.57 7.52 -0.61
N THR A 33 16.81 8.47 0.29
CA THR A 33 17.52 9.71 -0.07
C THR A 33 19.02 9.53 -0.29
N SER A 34 19.62 8.45 0.22
CA SER A 34 21.02 8.09 -0.05
C SER A 34 21.21 7.35 -1.38
N VAL A 35 20.19 6.61 -1.82
CA VAL A 35 20.25 5.74 -3.01
C VAL A 35 19.67 6.43 -4.24
N TYR A 36 18.53 7.10 -4.10
CA TYR A 36 17.84 7.75 -5.21
C TYR A 36 18.22 9.23 -5.31
N GLN A 37 18.34 9.73 -6.54
CA GLN A 37 18.49 11.15 -6.79
C GLN A 37 17.27 11.94 -6.28
N LYS A 38 17.49 13.19 -5.84
CA LYS A 38 16.44 14.05 -5.27
C LYS A 38 15.20 14.17 -6.16
N GLY A 39 15.39 14.31 -7.48
CA GLY A 39 14.29 14.38 -8.44
C GLY A 39 13.44 13.12 -8.46
N VAL A 40 14.10 11.95 -8.46
CA VAL A 40 13.44 10.64 -8.50
C VAL A 40 12.69 10.35 -7.20
N TYR A 41 13.31 10.62 -6.05
CA TYR A 41 12.65 10.49 -4.75
C TYR A 41 11.44 11.43 -4.61
N GLY A 42 11.53 12.64 -5.20
CA GLY A 42 10.43 13.60 -5.27
C GLY A 42 9.18 13.03 -5.95
N ILE A 43 9.33 12.20 -6.98
CA ILE A 43 8.21 11.51 -7.65
C ILE A 43 7.49 10.61 -6.67
N PHE A 44 8.23 9.74 -5.98
CA PHE A 44 7.69 8.82 -4.99
C PHE A 44 6.90 9.56 -3.91
N THR A 45 7.48 10.61 -3.33
CA THR A 45 6.80 11.40 -2.29
C THR A 45 5.53 12.10 -2.82
N ASN A 46 5.57 12.66 -4.03
CA ASN A 46 4.40 13.32 -4.63
C ASN A 46 3.29 12.32 -4.95
N MET A 47 3.62 11.14 -5.47
CA MET A 47 2.63 10.11 -5.75
C MET A 47 1.98 9.62 -4.45
N TYR A 48 2.76 9.30 -3.41
CA TYR A 48 2.20 8.86 -2.12
C TYR A 48 1.41 9.95 -1.38
N ALA A 49 1.77 11.23 -1.54
CA ALA A 49 0.95 12.33 -1.02
C ALA A 49 -0.44 12.33 -1.68
N ASN A 50 -0.49 12.23 -3.01
CA ASN A 50 -1.75 12.12 -3.75
C ASN A 50 -2.53 10.84 -3.42
N ALA A 51 -1.82 9.74 -3.11
CA ALA A 51 -2.44 8.47 -2.71
C ALA A 51 -3.38 8.65 -1.52
N SER A 52 -2.92 9.39 -0.51
CA SER A 52 -3.69 9.61 0.71
C SER A 52 -5.03 10.32 0.43
N LEU A 53 -5.03 11.29 -0.48
CA LEU A 53 -6.22 12.02 -0.91
C LEU A 53 -7.14 11.13 -1.74
N ILE A 54 -6.59 10.42 -2.73
CA ILE A 54 -7.36 9.55 -3.62
C ILE A 54 -7.98 8.39 -2.83
N ASN A 55 -7.23 7.75 -1.93
CA ASN A 55 -7.74 6.69 -1.07
C ASN A 55 -8.86 7.17 -0.15
N ALA A 56 -8.78 8.40 0.38
CA ALA A 56 -9.89 8.97 1.16
C ALA A 56 -11.17 9.10 0.33
N VAL A 57 -11.04 9.52 -0.94
CA VAL A 57 -12.17 9.61 -1.88
C VAL A 57 -12.68 8.21 -2.28
N LEU A 58 -11.79 7.27 -2.63
CA LEU A 58 -12.14 5.90 -3.02
C LEU A 58 -12.79 5.11 -1.89
N ALA A 59 -12.33 5.30 -0.65
CA ALA A 59 -12.95 4.70 0.51
C ALA A 59 -14.38 5.23 0.71
N PHE A 60 -14.71 6.43 0.21
CA PHE A 60 -16.04 7.04 0.19
C PHE A 60 -16.82 6.94 1.52
N GLY A 61 -16.11 7.00 2.66
CA GLY A 61 -16.72 6.79 3.98
C GLY A 61 -17.42 5.44 4.16
N MET A 62 -17.09 4.44 3.34
CA MET A 62 -17.73 3.12 3.35
C MET A 62 -17.49 2.37 4.65
N GLU A 63 -16.37 2.63 5.32
CA GLU A 63 -16.10 2.05 6.63
C GLU A 63 -17.16 2.44 7.67
N SER A 64 -17.41 3.74 7.85
CA SER A 64 -18.40 4.21 8.83
C SER A 64 -19.82 3.81 8.43
N THR A 65 -20.12 3.83 7.14
CA THR A 65 -21.38 3.35 6.57
C THR A 65 -21.58 1.87 6.87
N TYR A 66 -20.56 1.03 6.65
CA TYR A 66 -20.60 -0.39 6.95
C TYR A 66 -20.93 -0.65 8.43
N PHE A 67 -20.24 0.02 9.37
CA PHE A 67 -20.52 -0.15 10.80
C PHE A 67 -21.93 0.30 11.19
N ARG A 68 -22.40 1.42 10.62
CA ARG A 68 -23.76 1.92 10.87
C ARG A 68 -24.82 0.90 10.42
N TYR A 69 -24.67 0.34 9.22
CA TYR A 69 -25.65 -0.61 8.68
C TYR A 69 -25.53 -2.00 9.32
N LEU A 70 -24.33 -2.39 9.76
CA LEU A 70 -24.12 -3.63 10.51
C LEU A 70 -24.89 -3.64 11.84
N ASN A 71 -24.93 -2.51 12.54
CA ASN A 71 -25.68 -2.35 13.79
C ASN A 71 -27.19 -2.16 13.55
N LYS A 72 -27.58 -1.57 12.42
CA LYS A 72 -29.00 -1.36 12.09
C LYS A 72 -29.71 -2.64 11.63
N PHE A 73 -28.97 -3.55 10.97
CA PHE A 73 -29.50 -4.78 10.39
C PHE A 73 -28.74 -5.99 10.92
N GLU A 74 -28.88 -6.26 12.22
CA GLU A 74 -28.12 -7.32 12.90
C GLU A 74 -28.40 -8.72 12.33
N ASP A 75 -29.61 -8.97 11.81
CA ASP A 75 -29.99 -10.26 11.21
C ASP A 75 -29.45 -10.45 9.78
N LYS A 76 -28.93 -9.37 9.15
CA LYS A 76 -28.52 -9.34 7.74
C LYS A 76 -27.06 -8.93 7.54
N LYS A 77 -26.19 -9.22 8.51
CA LYS A 77 -24.77 -8.84 8.48
C LYS A 77 -24.03 -9.26 7.21
N GLN A 78 -24.32 -10.44 6.67
CA GLN A 78 -23.69 -10.92 5.43
C GLN A 78 -24.15 -10.13 4.20
N GLU A 79 -25.43 -9.76 4.14
CA GLU A 79 -25.98 -8.94 3.06
C GLU A 79 -25.38 -7.53 3.09
N VAL A 80 -25.25 -6.93 4.28
CA VAL A 80 -24.58 -5.64 4.47
C VAL A 80 -23.13 -5.70 4.01
N TYR A 81 -22.41 -6.78 4.34
CA TYR A 81 -21.04 -7.00 3.87
C TYR A 81 -20.97 -7.11 2.35
N ASN A 82 -21.79 -7.97 1.74
CA ASN A 82 -21.78 -8.18 0.29
C ASN A 82 -22.10 -6.89 -0.45
N ASN A 83 -23.11 -6.14 -0.04
CA ASN A 83 -23.50 -4.88 -0.67
C ASN A 83 -22.40 -3.82 -0.53
N SER A 84 -21.80 -3.71 0.67
CA SER A 84 -20.71 -2.76 0.91
C SER A 84 -19.47 -3.11 0.10
N PHE A 85 -19.13 -4.40 0.01
CA PHE A 85 -18.00 -4.89 -0.76
C PHE A 85 -18.22 -4.70 -2.27
N LEU A 86 -19.41 -5.00 -2.78
CA LEU A 86 -19.74 -4.80 -4.19
C LEU A 86 -19.70 -3.31 -4.57
N ALA A 87 -20.21 -2.42 -3.71
CA ALA A 87 -20.17 -0.99 -3.96
C ALA A 87 -18.73 -0.47 -4.07
N ILE A 88 -17.86 -0.82 -3.10
CA ILE A 88 -16.47 -0.37 -3.15
C ILE A 88 -15.72 -1.03 -4.31
N ALA A 89 -15.93 -2.32 -4.57
CA ALA A 89 -15.30 -3.02 -5.68
C ALA A 89 -15.70 -2.40 -7.03
N PHE A 90 -16.96 -2.03 -7.21
CA PHE A 90 -17.43 -1.35 -8.41
C PHE A 90 -16.77 0.02 -8.60
N ILE A 91 -16.77 0.88 -7.57
CA ILE A 91 -16.16 2.21 -7.62
C ILE A 91 -14.64 2.11 -7.88
N SER A 92 -13.96 1.24 -7.14
CA SER A 92 -12.51 1.04 -7.30
C SER A 92 -12.17 0.45 -8.67
N THR A 93 -12.98 -0.46 -9.21
CA THR A 93 -12.78 -1.02 -10.56
C THR A 93 -12.97 0.05 -11.63
N LEU A 94 -14.00 0.88 -11.50
CA LEU A 94 -14.23 2.01 -12.41
C LEU A 94 -13.04 2.98 -12.37
N PHE A 95 -12.54 3.31 -11.18
CA PHE A 95 -11.34 4.11 -11.01
C PHE A 95 -10.10 3.46 -11.65
N LEU A 96 -9.89 2.15 -11.46
CA LEU A 96 -8.76 1.44 -12.03
C LEU A 96 -8.81 1.46 -13.55
N ILE A 97 -9.95 1.12 -14.15
CA ILE A 97 -10.11 1.09 -15.61
C ILE A 97 -9.88 2.48 -16.20
N THR A 98 -10.54 3.50 -15.64
CA THR A 98 -10.38 4.89 -16.10
C THR A 98 -8.93 5.35 -15.94
N GLY A 99 -8.31 5.12 -14.79
CA GLY A 99 -6.90 5.45 -14.54
C GLY A 99 -5.94 4.77 -15.51
N LEU A 100 -6.16 3.48 -15.84
CA LEU A 100 -5.31 2.76 -16.79
C LEU A 100 -5.47 3.28 -18.22
N VAL A 101 -6.70 3.61 -18.65
CA VAL A 101 -6.96 4.25 -19.95
C VAL A 101 -6.25 5.60 -20.05
N PHE A 102 -6.31 6.40 -18.99
CA PHE A 102 -5.63 7.70 -18.91
C PHE A 102 -4.19 7.63 -18.38
N SER A 103 -3.59 6.45 -18.26
CA SER A 103 -2.24 6.30 -17.69
C SER A 103 -1.17 7.02 -18.51
N THR A 104 -1.29 7.03 -19.84
CA THR A 104 -0.37 7.72 -20.75
C THR A 104 -0.43 9.25 -20.58
N PRO A 105 -1.59 9.92 -20.66
CA PRO A 105 -1.66 11.36 -20.44
C PRO A 105 -1.25 11.77 -19.01
N ILE A 106 -1.59 10.97 -17.99
CA ILE A 106 -1.13 11.20 -16.62
C ILE A 106 0.41 11.12 -16.54
N ALA A 107 1.01 10.10 -17.16
CA ALA A 107 2.46 9.95 -17.21
C ALA A 107 3.13 11.13 -17.93
N SER A 108 2.55 11.64 -19.02
CA SER A 108 3.09 12.82 -19.72
C SER A 108 2.98 14.11 -18.92
N TYR A 109 1.99 14.24 -18.03
CA TYR A 109 1.87 15.39 -17.14
C TYR A 109 2.90 15.34 -16.00
N LEU A 110 3.23 14.14 -15.54
CA LEU A 110 4.16 13.92 -14.42
C LEU A 110 5.63 13.86 -14.86
N ALA A 111 5.90 13.39 -16.07
CA ALA A 111 7.25 13.28 -16.61
C ALA A 111 7.80 14.66 -17.01
N THR A 112 9.04 14.94 -16.66
CA THR A 112 9.70 16.20 -17.05
C THR A 112 10.30 16.09 -18.45
N ASN A 113 10.72 14.88 -18.85
CA ASN A 113 11.35 14.60 -20.14
C ASN A 113 10.59 13.50 -20.90
N ALA A 114 10.61 13.56 -22.23
CA ALA A 114 9.94 12.58 -23.09
C ALA A 114 10.50 11.15 -22.92
N SER A 115 11.79 11.01 -22.58
CA SER A 115 12.45 9.73 -22.34
C SER A 115 11.95 9.01 -21.08
N GLU A 116 11.38 9.73 -20.11
CA GLU A 116 10.92 9.20 -18.84
C GLU A 116 9.46 8.73 -18.88
N ILE A 117 8.70 9.12 -19.90
CA ILE A 117 7.25 8.85 -20.01
C ILE A 117 6.94 7.35 -19.91
N ALA A 118 7.79 6.49 -20.49
CA ALA A 118 7.61 5.05 -20.46
C ALA A 118 7.68 4.48 -19.03
N ASP A 119 8.68 4.92 -18.25
CA ASP A 119 8.85 4.49 -16.86
C ASP A 119 7.74 5.10 -15.97
N TYR A 120 7.40 6.37 -16.18
CA TYR A 120 6.31 7.03 -15.46
C TYR A 120 4.96 6.36 -15.70
N LYS A 121 4.69 5.89 -16.93
CA LYS A 121 3.48 5.13 -17.23
C LYS A 121 3.42 3.85 -16.40
N GLN A 122 4.55 3.16 -16.23
CA GLN A 122 4.62 1.97 -15.36
C GLN A 122 4.39 2.35 -13.89
N TYR A 123 5.01 3.43 -13.40
CA TYR A 123 4.79 3.90 -12.03
C TYR A 123 3.33 4.25 -11.77
N VAL A 124 2.70 4.99 -12.69
CA VAL A 124 1.27 5.32 -12.62
C VAL A 124 0.43 4.05 -12.62
N SER A 125 0.75 3.07 -13.46
CA SER A 125 0.01 1.80 -13.49
C SER A 125 0.12 1.04 -12.16
N PHE A 126 1.33 0.85 -11.62
CA PHE A 126 1.51 0.21 -10.31
C PHE A 126 0.79 0.97 -9.21
N PHE A 127 0.88 2.29 -9.24
CA PHE A 127 0.23 3.15 -8.27
C PHE A 127 -1.30 3.02 -8.31
N LEU A 128 -1.92 2.98 -9.49
CA LEU A 128 -3.35 2.75 -9.63
C LEU A 128 -3.77 1.38 -9.08
N TRP A 129 -2.95 0.35 -9.29
CA TRP A 129 -3.17 -0.97 -8.71
C TRP A 129 -3.07 -0.97 -7.17
N ILE A 130 -2.10 -0.25 -6.60
CA ILE A 130 -1.98 -0.08 -5.13
C ILE A 130 -3.27 0.54 -4.58
N LEU A 131 -3.72 1.66 -5.15
CA LEU A 131 -4.93 2.35 -4.69
C LEU A 131 -6.19 1.48 -4.84
N PHE A 132 -6.27 0.71 -5.92
CA PHE A 132 -7.35 -0.24 -6.14
C PHE A 132 -7.39 -1.33 -5.05
N ILE A 133 -6.25 -1.95 -4.77
CA ILE A 133 -6.12 -3.00 -3.75
C ILE A 133 -6.44 -2.43 -2.36
N ASP A 134 -5.89 -1.26 -2.04
CA ASP A 134 -6.14 -0.55 -0.78
C ASP A 134 -7.64 -0.30 -0.57
N ALA A 135 -8.32 0.21 -1.60
CA ALA A 135 -9.75 0.49 -1.54
C ALA A 135 -10.59 -0.78 -1.37
N ILE A 136 -10.28 -1.86 -2.09
CA ILE A 136 -10.95 -3.16 -1.91
C ILE A 136 -10.76 -3.71 -0.49
N CYS A 137 -9.58 -3.52 0.10
CA CYS A 137 -9.27 -4.02 1.42
C CYS A 137 -9.97 -3.24 2.56
N VAL A 138 -10.55 -2.07 2.31
CA VAL A 138 -11.27 -1.27 3.33
C VAL A 138 -12.38 -2.10 4.00
N ILE A 139 -13.21 -2.80 3.23
CA ILE A 139 -14.36 -3.55 3.75
C ILE A 139 -13.95 -4.84 4.49
N PRO A 140 -13.06 -5.71 3.96
CA PRO A 140 -12.53 -6.84 4.70
C PRO A 140 -11.86 -6.44 6.02
N PHE A 141 -11.11 -5.33 6.04
CA PHE A 141 -10.51 -4.82 7.26
C PHE A 141 -11.52 -4.22 8.24
N ALA A 142 -12.58 -3.58 7.75
CA ALA A 142 -13.69 -3.14 8.59
C ALA A 142 -14.43 -4.35 9.21
N LYS A 143 -14.65 -5.42 8.44
CA LYS A 143 -15.22 -6.68 8.94
C LYS A 143 -14.38 -7.33 10.04
N LEU A 144 -13.06 -7.43 9.86
CA LEU A 144 -12.16 -7.99 10.89
C LEU A 144 -12.23 -7.20 12.21
N ARG A 145 -12.44 -5.88 12.14
CA ARG A 145 -12.64 -5.03 13.31
C ARG A 145 -14.02 -5.21 13.93
N ALA A 146 -15.07 -5.27 13.10
CA ALA A 146 -16.44 -5.54 13.56
C ALA A 146 -16.56 -6.88 14.29
N ASP A 147 -15.87 -7.92 13.78
CA ASP A 147 -15.83 -9.26 14.39
C ASP A 147 -14.98 -9.34 15.66
N GLY A 148 -14.37 -8.24 16.10
CA GLY A 148 -13.51 -8.21 17.29
C GLY A 148 -12.26 -9.08 17.14
N ARG A 149 -11.69 -9.18 15.93
CA ARG A 149 -10.49 -10.00 15.60
C ARG A 149 -9.25 -9.12 15.34
N PRO A 150 -8.83 -8.28 16.29
CA PRO A 150 -7.79 -7.29 16.03
C PRO A 150 -6.40 -7.89 15.82
N PHE A 151 -6.13 -9.05 16.42
CA PHE A 151 -4.87 -9.74 16.19
C PHE A 151 -4.67 -10.07 14.70
N LYS A 152 -5.71 -10.57 14.02
CA LYS A 152 -5.65 -10.86 12.57
C LYS A 152 -5.45 -9.58 11.74
N TYR A 153 -6.11 -8.49 12.13
CA TYR A 153 -5.94 -7.18 11.50
C TYR A 153 -4.50 -6.66 11.65
N SER A 154 -3.97 -6.65 12.87
CA SER A 154 -2.62 -6.18 13.17
C SER A 154 -1.56 -7.03 12.49
N VAL A 155 -1.70 -8.36 12.49
CA VAL A 155 -0.77 -9.25 11.78
C VAL A 155 -0.80 -9.00 10.28
N ALA A 156 -1.97 -8.85 9.66
CA ALA A 156 -2.07 -8.56 8.23
C ALA A 156 -1.40 -7.22 7.87
N LYS A 157 -1.64 -6.16 8.66
CA LYS A 157 -1.00 -4.86 8.45
C LYS A 157 0.51 -4.91 8.67
N PHE A 158 0.96 -5.61 9.71
CA PHE A 158 2.39 -5.75 10.00
C PHE A 158 3.12 -6.57 8.93
N LEU A 159 2.51 -7.66 8.45
CA LEU A 159 3.04 -8.45 7.34
C LEU A 159 3.10 -7.62 6.05
N ASN A 160 2.07 -6.83 5.74
CA ASN A 160 2.09 -5.95 4.57
C ASN A 160 3.25 -4.94 4.62
N ILE A 161 3.46 -4.29 5.78
CA ILE A 161 4.59 -3.37 5.97
C ILE A 161 5.93 -4.12 5.93
N GLY A 162 6.01 -5.29 6.55
CA GLY A 162 7.21 -6.13 6.55
C GLY A 162 7.60 -6.58 5.14
N CYS A 163 6.64 -6.99 4.33
CA CYS A 163 6.85 -7.32 2.92
C CYS A 163 7.29 -6.09 2.13
N PHE A 164 6.59 -4.95 2.28
CA PHE A 164 6.93 -3.70 1.60
C PHE A 164 8.37 -3.26 1.88
N VAL A 165 8.74 -3.20 3.17
CA VAL A 165 10.10 -2.84 3.62
C VAL A 165 11.10 -3.89 3.17
N GLY A 166 10.80 -5.17 3.38
CA GLY A 166 11.69 -6.28 3.08
C GLY A 166 12.03 -6.36 1.59
N PHE A 167 11.02 -6.30 0.72
CA PHE A 167 11.20 -6.28 -0.72
C PHE A 167 11.95 -5.03 -1.19
N ASN A 168 11.64 -3.84 -0.65
CA ASN A 168 12.42 -2.64 -0.95
C ASN A 168 13.90 -2.80 -0.61
N LEU A 169 14.23 -3.31 0.58
CA LEU A 169 15.62 -3.55 0.98
C LEU A 169 16.30 -4.61 0.11
N ILE A 170 15.56 -5.65 -0.30
CA ILE A 170 16.06 -6.66 -1.24
C ILE A 170 16.41 -6.02 -2.59
N PHE A 171 15.52 -5.19 -3.13
CA PHE A 171 15.75 -4.50 -4.41
C PHE A 171 16.89 -3.47 -4.31
N ILE A 172 17.04 -2.79 -3.17
CA ILE A 172 18.05 -1.73 -3.03
C ILE A 172 19.45 -2.30 -2.72
N TYR A 173 19.56 -3.31 -1.87
CA TYR A 173 20.85 -3.79 -1.36
C TYR A 173 21.20 -5.22 -1.77
N VAL A 174 20.25 -6.15 -1.67
CA VAL A 174 20.54 -7.59 -1.82
C VAL A 174 20.81 -7.96 -3.27
N ILE A 175 19.93 -7.54 -4.20
CA ILE A 175 20.10 -7.87 -5.63
C ILE A 175 21.38 -7.24 -6.20
N PRO A 176 21.69 -5.95 -5.96
CA PRO A 176 22.97 -5.37 -6.38
C PRO A 176 24.19 -6.09 -5.81
N ALA A 177 24.14 -6.54 -4.55
CA ALA A 177 25.24 -7.27 -3.92
C ALA A 177 25.45 -8.67 -4.54
N ILE A 178 24.36 -9.38 -4.88
CA ILE A 178 24.42 -10.67 -5.58
C ILE A 178 25.06 -10.51 -6.95
N ILE A 179 24.65 -9.50 -7.72
CA ILE A 179 25.18 -9.23 -9.06
C ILE A 179 26.66 -8.83 -8.97
N LYS A 180 27.03 -7.96 -8.02
CA LYS A 180 28.42 -7.48 -7.88
C LYS A 180 29.41 -8.57 -7.48
N ASN A 181 29.00 -9.52 -6.63
CA ASN A 181 29.85 -10.59 -6.12
C ASN A 181 29.73 -11.90 -6.91
N ASP A 182 28.97 -11.90 -8.01
CA ASP A 182 28.69 -13.08 -8.86
C ASP A 182 28.26 -14.32 -8.06
N TRP A 183 27.36 -14.11 -7.09
CA TRP A 183 26.84 -15.22 -6.28
C TRP A 183 25.90 -16.13 -7.09
N MET A 184 25.74 -17.38 -6.64
CA MET A 184 24.84 -18.34 -7.30
C MET A 184 23.43 -17.74 -7.46
N GLY A 185 22.98 -17.64 -8.72
CA GLY A 185 21.69 -17.03 -9.08
C GLY A 185 21.79 -15.62 -9.67
N ALA A 186 22.98 -15.03 -9.82
CA ALA A 186 23.17 -13.72 -10.46
C ALA A 186 22.55 -13.64 -11.87
N SER A 187 22.59 -14.72 -12.65
CA SER A 187 21.96 -14.82 -13.97
C SER A 187 20.43 -14.67 -13.98
N LEU A 188 19.76 -14.98 -12.85
CA LEU A 188 18.31 -14.82 -12.70
C LEU A 188 17.89 -13.35 -12.56
N PHE A 189 18.82 -12.46 -12.23
CA PHE A 189 18.57 -11.03 -12.01
C PHE A 189 19.00 -10.16 -13.20
N SER A 190 19.11 -10.73 -14.40
CA SER A 190 19.49 -10.00 -15.64
C SER A 190 18.50 -8.89 -16.04
N TRP A 191 17.25 -8.95 -15.56
CA TRP A 191 16.22 -7.93 -15.76
C TRP A 191 16.31 -6.77 -14.76
N TYR A 192 17.18 -6.85 -13.75
CA TYR A 192 17.30 -5.86 -12.71
C TYR A 192 17.95 -4.56 -13.23
N ARG A 193 17.26 -3.43 -13.02
CA ARG A 193 17.75 -2.09 -13.38
C ARG A 193 18.25 -1.38 -12.12
N HIS A 194 19.55 -1.08 -12.06
CA HIS A 194 20.12 -0.42 -10.88
C HIS A 194 19.42 0.92 -10.59
N GLN A 195 19.02 1.12 -9.32
CA GLN A 195 18.38 2.36 -8.83
C GLN A 195 17.06 2.74 -9.54
N TRP A 196 16.34 1.78 -10.11
CA TRP A 196 15.01 2.03 -10.64
C TRP A 196 13.97 2.16 -9.53
N ILE A 197 13.20 3.26 -9.50
CA ILE A 197 12.22 3.51 -8.42
C ILE A 197 10.95 2.68 -8.56
N GLY A 198 10.73 2.07 -9.72
CA GLY A 198 9.60 1.16 -9.96
C GLY A 198 9.51 0.03 -8.94
N TYR A 199 10.65 -0.44 -8.43
CA TYR A 199 10.69 -1.48 -7.41
C TYR A 199 10.02 -1.09 -6.09
N VAL A 200 10.00 0.20 -5.77
CA VAL A 200 9.32 0.70 -4.57
C VAL A 200 7.81 0.54 -4.71
N PHE A 201 7.26 0.68 -5.91
CA PHE A 201 5.83 0.52 -6.19
C PHE A 201 5.42 -0.95 -6.35
N VAL A 202 6.36 -1.84 -6.66
CA VAL A 202 6.09 -3.29 -6.82
C VAL A 202 6.15 -4.05 -5.49
N SER A 203 6.91 -3.52 -4.52
CA SER A 203 7.10 -4.08 -3.18
C SER A 203 5.83 -4.00 -2.32
#